data_AF-G0UTR4-F1
#
_entry.id   AF-G0UTR4-F1
#
_cell.length_a   1.000
_cell.length_b   1.000
_cell.length_c   1.000
_cell.angle_alpha   90.00
_cell.angle_beta   90.00
_cell.angle_gamma   90.00
#
_symmetry.space_group_name_H-M   'P 1'
#
loop_
_entity.id
_entity.type
_entity.pdbx_description
1 polymer ?
#
loop_
_entity_poly.entity_id
_entity_poly.type
_entity_poly.pdbx_seq_one_letter_code
_entity_poly.pdbx_strand_id
1 'polypeptide(L)'
;MSALLGLYLLLSFAIPVGVVLEYASVHKEFFTLAVELTNSPLFHLLCVNSFIALAWVLWFVARATFFGKLNRTESDAIRNAAPMCVVESLICPFYFGVPVLGPAGVVSILTVVVAVLHRLAQERIGTLQIVEERATRIPMLIRLFLFLYVFFAIDLYVVFDLVGASRHNGGGKSLQYCIALLYSQFLISILEMFTQLLFLTASKEGHYRSAPYYFEMFYSFAKSMAFFVLFYILRAA
;
A
#
# COMPACT_ATOMS: atom_id res chain seq x y z
N MET A 1 -0.41 -9.99 -19.54
CA MET A 1 0.85 -9.32 -19.19
C MET A 1 1.63 -9.13 -20.49
N SER A 2 2.07 -7.93 -20.83
CA SER A 2 2.85 -7.73 -22.07
C SER A 2 4.19 -8.47 -21.94
N ALA A 3 4.67 -9.10 -23.03
CA ALA A 3 5.93 -9.86 -23.01
C ALA A 3 7.12 -9.02 -22.52
N LEU A 4 7.12 -7.72 -22.85
CA LEU A 4 8.12 -6.75 -22.40
C LEU A 4 8.14 -6.57 -20.87
N LEU A 5 6.98 -6.55 -20.21
CA LEU A 5 6.92 -6.43 -18.76
C LEU A 5 7.42 -7.70 -18.06
N GLY A 6 7.09 -8.87 -18.60
CA GLY A 6 7.61 -10.14 -18.10
C GLY A 6 9.14 -10.23 -18.21
N LEU A 7 9.68 -9.81 -19.35
CA LEU A 7 11.13 -9.73 -19.56
C LEU A 7 11.78 -8.73 -18.59
N TYR A 8 11.19 -7.55 -18.41
CA TYR A 8 11.68 -6.57 -17.45
C TYR A 8 11.72 -7.12 -16.02
N LEU A 9 10.65 -7.78 -15.56
CA LEU A 9 10.61 -8.39 -14.23
C LEU A 9 11.70 -9.45 -14.07
N LEU A 10 11.87 -10.33 -15.06
CA LEU A 10 12.89 -11.37 -15.01
C LEU A 10 14.31 -10.78 -14.97
N LEU A 11 14.61 -9.81 -15.85
CA LEU A 11 15.92 -9.16 -15.91
C LEU A 11 16.21 -8.35 -14.63
N SER A 12 15.19 -7.75 -14.03
CA SER A 12 15.32 -6.97 -12.80
C SER A 12 15.82 -7.81 -11.63
N PHE A 13 15.56 -9.13 -11.61
CA PHE A 13 16.11 -10.03 -10.59
C PHE A 13 17.35 -10.80 -11.06
N ALA A 14 17.41 -11.18 -12.35
CA ALA A 14 18.53 -11.96 -12.88
C ALA A 14 19.84 -11.17 -12.94
N ILE A 15 19.80 -9.88 -13.34
CA ILE A 15 21.00 -9.04 -13.47
C ILE A 15 21.69 -8.81 -12.11
N PRO A 16 20.99 -8.38 -11.03
CA PRO A 16 21.62 -8.25 -9.71
C PRO A 16 22.25 -9.55 -9.22
N VAL A 17 21.59 -10.69 -9.41
CA VAL A 17 22.15 -12.00 -9.03
C VAL A 17 23.43 -12.29 -9.82
N GLY A 18 23.42 -12.04 -11.13
CA GLY A 18 24.62 -12.18 -11.97
C GLY A 18 25.78 -11.33 -11.48
N VAL A 19 25.52 -10.06 -11.14
CA VAL A 19 26.55 -9.15 -10.59
C VAL A 19 27.09 -9.65 -9.25
N VAL A 20 26.23 -10.14 -8.35
CA VAL A 20 26.70 -10.71 -7.07
C VAL A 20 27.57 -11.94 -7.30
N LEU A 21 27.18 -12.83 -8.22
CA LEU A 21 27.97 -14.02 -8.56
C LEU A 21 29.33 -13.66 -9.18
N GLU A 22 29.36 -12.65 -10.06
CA GLU A 22 30.60 -12.15 -10.65
C GLU A 22 31.54 -11.60 -9.57
N TYR A 23 31.04 -10.74 -8.68
CA TYR A 23 31.84 -10.20 -7.58
C TYR A 23 32.30 -11.28 -6.59
N ALA A 24 31.46 -12.29 -6.32
CA ALA A 24 31.81 -13.42 -5.46
C ALA A 24 32.89 -14.32 -6.08
N SER A 25 32.99 -14.37 -7.41
CA SER A 25 34.05 -15.11 -8.10
C SER A 25 35.43 -14.44 -7.93
N VAL A 26 35.45 -13.11 -7.76
CA VAL A 26 36.66 -12.30 -7.59
C VAL A 26 37.05 -12.18 -6.11
N HIS A 27 36.08 -11.95 -5.23
CA HIS A 27 36.29 -11.75 -3.80
C HIS A 27 35.89 -12.99 -3.01
N LYS A 28 36.88 -13.72 -2.48
CA LYS A 28 36.66 -14.96 -1.71
C LYS A 28 36.18 -14.72 -0.27
N GLU A 29 36.40 -13.53 0.26
CA GLU A 29 36.00 -13.14 1.62
C GLU A 29 34.67 -12.39 1.59
N PHE A 30 33.71 -12.85 2.41
CA PHE A 30 32.37 -12.29 2.47
C PHE A 30 32.36 -10.80 2.84
N PHE A 31 33.21 -10.38 3.77
CA PHE A 31 33.25 -8.99 4.23
C PHE A 31 33.69 -8.04 3.12
N THR A 32 34.78 -8.38 2.42
CA THR A 32 35.31 -7.59 1.30
C THR A 32 34.31 -7.53 0.15
N LEU A 33 33.65 -8.67 -0.15
CA LEU A 33 32.57 -8.73 -1.13
C LEU A 33 31.42 -7.77 -0.79
N ALA A 34 30.95 -7.80 0.47
CA ALA A 34 29.83 -6.97 0.92
C ALA A 34 30.19 -5.47 0.89
N VAL A 35 31.40 -5.10 1.28
CA VAL A 35 31.88 -3.71 1.25
C VAL A 35 31.94 -3.21 -0.19
N GLU A 36 32.49 -4.00 -1.12
CA GLU A 36 32.64 -3.59 -2.52
C GLU A 36 31.27 -3.44 -3.22
N LEU A 37 30.34 -4.37 -2.97
CA LEU A 37 28.97 -4.27 -3.45
C LEU A 37 28.25 -3.04 -2.89
N THR A 38 28.42 -2.75 -1.60
CA THR A 38 27.79 -1.60 -0.95
C THR A 38 28.38 -0.27 -1.42
N ASN A 39 29.65 -0.24 -1.82
CA ASN A 39 30.27 0.96 -2.38
C ASN A 39 29.95 1.16 -3.87
N SER A 40 29.39 0.15 -4.55
CA SER A 40 29.09 0.22 -5.98
C SER A 40 27.77 0.97 -6.24
N PRO A 41 27.80 2.14 -6.92
CA PRO A 41 26.58 2.88 -7.26
C PRO A 41 25.70 2.12 -8.26
N LEU A 42 26.32 1.32 -9.14
CA LEU A 42 25.59 0.46 -10.08
C LEU A 42 24.78 -0.61 -9.35
N PHE A 43 25.37 -1.24 -8.33
CA PHE A 43 24.67 -2.24 -7.53
C PHE A 43 23.49 -1.63 -6.77
N HIS A 44 23.65 -0.43 -6.21
CA HIS A 44 22.55 0.30 -5.58
C HIS A 44 21.39 0.58 -6.54
N LEU A 45 21.67 1.01 -7.77
CA LEU A 45 20.64 1.24 -8.79
C LEU A 45 19.91 -0.07 -9.16
N LEU A 46 20.65 -1.17 -9.30
CA LEU A 46 20.08 -2.49 -9.56
C LEU A 46 19.18 -2.96 -8.41
N CYS A 47 19.57 -2.72 -7.17
CA CYS A 47 18.74 -3.00 -5.99
C CYS A 47 17.45 -2.18 -6.00
N VAL A 48 17.52 -0.87 -6.24
CA VAL A 48 16.31 -0.02 -6.36
C VAL A 48 15.39 -0.53 -7.47
N ASN A 49 15.93 -0.86 -8.64
CA ASN A 49 15.16 -1.43 -9.74
C ASN A 49 14.51 -2.77 -9.36
N SER A 50 15.21 -3.62 -8.61
CA SER A 50 14.67 -4.89 -8.09
C SER A 50 13.51 -4.65 -7.13
N PHE A 51 13.60 -3.63 -6.27
CA PHE A 51 12.51 -3.25 -5.37
C PHE A 51 11.28 -2.73 -6.13
N ILE A 52 11.47 -1.93 -7.17
CA ILE A 52 10.38 -1.47 -8.03
C ILE A 52 9.72 -2.68 -8.73
N ALA A 53 10.52 -3.60 -9.27
CA ALA A 53 10.01 -4.82 -9.88
C ALA A 53 9.24 -5.69 -8.86
N LEU A 54 9.73 -5.80 -7.62
CA LEU A 54 9.05 -6.51 -6.55
C LEU A 54 7.71 -5.86 -6.20
N ALA A 55 7.63 -4.53 -6.15
CA ALA A 55 6.38 -3.81 -5.92
C ALA A 55 5.35 -4.07 -7.03
N TRP A 56 5.80 -4.14 -8.29
CA TRP A 56 4.96 -4.56 -9.42
C TRP A 56 4.45 -5.99 -9.27
N VAL A 57 5.32 -6.93 -8.90
CA VAL A 57 4.92 -8.32 -8.64
C VAL A 57 3.89 -8.38 -7.51
N LEU A 58 4.14 -7.67 -6.41
CA LEU A 58 3.22 -7.59 -5.28
C LEU A 58 1.86 -7.03 -5.71
N TRP A 59 1.85 -5.96 -6.50
CA TRP A 59 0.63 -5.42 -7.08
C TRP A 59 -0.14 -6.47 -7.90
N PHE A 60 0.53 -7.19 -8.82
CA PHE A 60 -0.15 -8.20 -9.63
C PHE A 60 -0.71 -9.34 -8.81
N VAL A 61 0.07 -9.85 -7.84
CA VAL A 61 -0.35 -10.94 -6.95
C VAL A 61 -1.52 -10.48 -6.10
N ALA A 62 -1.41 -9.35 -5.39
CA ALA A 62 -2.47 -8.84 -4.53
C ALA A 62 -3.74 -8.55 -5.34
N ARG A 63 -3.62 -7.87 -6.49
CA ARG A 63 -4.75 -7.59 -7.38
C ARG A 63 -5.42 -8.88 -7.84
N ALA A 64 -4.66 -9.89 -8.25
CA ALA A 64 -5.22 -11.17 -8.69
C ALA A 64 -5.96 -11.90 -7.55
N THR A 65 -5.37 -11.93 -6.36
CA THR A 65 -5.92 -12.60 -5.17
C THR A 65 -7.19 -11.92 -4.66
N PHE A 66 -7.15 -10.60 -4.46
CA PHE A 66 -8.20 -9.84 -3.79
C PHE A 66 -9.26 -9.27 -4.73
N PHE A 67 -8.93 -9.03 -6.00
CA PHE A 67 -9.83 -8.34 -6.92
C PHE A 67 -10.07 -9.11 -8.22
N GLY A 68 -9.22 -10.09 -8.55
CA GLY A 68 -9.38 -10.91 -9.74
C GLY A 68 -9.29 -10.09 -11.03
N LYS A 69 -10.31 -10.21 -11.89
CA LYS A 69 -10.41 -9.45 -13.14
C LYS A 69 -11.01 -8.08 -12.85
N LEU A 70 -10.33 -7.04 -13.30
CA LEU A 70 -10.83 -5.67 -13.19
C LEU A 70 -11.78 -5.35 -14.34
N ASN A 71 -12.84 -4.62 -14.01
CA ASN A 71 -13.69 -3.98 -14.99
C ASN A 71 -12.96 -2.78 -15.62
N ARG A 72 -13.46 -2.34 -16.78
CA ARG A 72 -12.87 -1.20 -17.50
C ARG A 72 -12.87 0.08 -16.65
N THR A 73 -13.97 0.34 -15.96
CA THR A 73 -14.12 1.47 -15.04
C THR A 73 -13.08 1.45 -13.93
N GLU A 74 -12.89 0.30 -13.29
CA GLU A 74 -11.90 0.12 -12.21
C GLU A 74 -10.47 0.30 -12.72
N SER A 75 -10.18 -0.22 -13.92
CA SER A 75 -8.87 -0.06 -14.56
C SER A 75 -8.57 1.41 -14.89
N ASP A 76 -9.57 2.14 -15.39
CA ASP A 76 -9.42 3.56 -15.73
C ASP A 76 -9.28 4.42 -14.47
N ALA A 77 -10.06 4.13 -13.43
CA ALA A 77 -9.96 4.79 -12.12
C ALA A 77 -8.57 4.61 -11.49
N ILE A 78 -8.04 3.38 -11.48
CA ILE A 78 -6.67 3.12 -10.99
C ILE A 78 -5.64 3.87 -11.82
N ARG A 79 -5.76 3.84 -13.15
CA ARG A 79 -4.78 4.49 -14.03
C ARG A 79 -4.68 6.00 -13.75
N ASN A 80 -5.81 6.64 -13.45
CA ASN A 80 -5.87 8.05 -13.13
C ASN A 80 -5.41 8.36 -11.70
N ALA A 81 -5.66 7.47 -10.74
CA ALA A 81 -5.28 7.64 -9.34
C ALA A 81 -3.82 7.28 -9.04
N ALA A 82 -3.24 6.33 -9.78
CA ALA A 82 -1.91 5.81 -9.51
C ALA A 82 -0.80 6.89 -9.46
N PRO A 83 -0.75 7.90 -10.35
CA PRO A 83 0.24 8.97 -10.25
C PRO A 83 0.14 9.73 -8.91
N MET A 84 -1.07 10.01 -8.44
CA MET A 84 -1.27 10.68 -7.16
C MET A 84 -0.84 9.81 -5.99
N CYS A 85 -1.15 8.51 -6.00
CA CYS A 85 -0.69 7.59 -4.94
C CYS A 85 0.85 7.50 -4.89
N VAL A 86 1.51 7.53 -6.05
CA VAL A 86 2.99 7.56 -6.16
C VAL A 86 3.53 8.84 -5.54
N VAL A 87 2.95 9.99 -5.92
CA VAL A 87 3.31 11.31 -5.40
C VAL A 87 3.14 11.36 -3.88
N GLU A 88 1.98 11.01 -3.34
CA GLU A 88 1.70 11.06 -1.90
C GLU A 88 2.62 10.13 -1.09
N SER A 89 2.88 8.92 -1.59
CA SER A 89 3.66 7.92 -0.85
C SER A 89 5.18 8.14 -0.93
N LEU A 90 5.67 8.75 -2.02
CA LEU A 90 7.10 8.96 -2.24
C LEU A 90 7.57 10.38 -1.95
N ILE A 91 6.75 11.42 -2.12
CA ILE A 91 7.20 12.80 -1.86
C ILE A 91 7.49 13.00 -0.38
N CYS A 92 6.66 12.48 0.53
CA CYS A 92 6.88 12.60 1.97
C CYS A 92 8.27 12.09 2.42
N PRO A 93 8.68 10.84 2.17
CA PRO A 93 10.00 10.35 2.57
C PRO A 93 11.15 11.09 1.86
N PHE A 94 11.00 11.45 0.58
CA PHE A 94 12.01 12.21 -0.14
C PHE A 94 12.19 13.63 0.41
N TYR A 95 11.10 14.28 0.82
CA TYR A 95 11.14 15.60 1.43
C TYR A 95 11.95 15.60 2.74
N PHE A 96 11.91 14.50 3.50
CA PHE A 96 12.70 14.34 4.73
C PHE A 96 14.11 13.79 4.50
N GLY A 97 14.59 13.73 3.25
CA GLY A 97 15.96 13.31 2.92
C GLY A 97 16.24 11.83 3.18
N VAL A 98 15.21 10.98 3.19
CA VAL A 98 15.34 9.56 3.49
C VAL A 98 15.97 8.82 2.30
N PRO A 99 16.99 7.98 2.50
CA PRO A 99 17.56 7.19 1.42
C PRO A 99 16.56 6.15 0.91
N VAL A 100 16.48 5.98 -0.41
CA VAL A 100 15.56 5.03 -1.08
C VAL A 100 15.77 3.59 -0.60
N LEU A 101 17.03 3.22 -0.37
CA LEU A 101 17.44 1.88 0.09
C LEU A 101 17.37 1.74 1.62
N GLY A 102 16.98 2.78 2.35
CA GLY A 102 16.71 2.69 3.77
C GLY A 102 15.38 1.98 4.05
N PRO A 103 15.18 1.46 5.27
CA PRO A 103 13.93 0.79 5.66
C PRO A 103 12.68 1.63 5.34
N ALA A 104 12.74 2.94 5.60
CA ALA A 104 11.64 3.84 5.30
C ALA A 104 11.38 4.06 3.80
N GLY A 105 12.43 4.09 2.96
CA GLY A 105 12.27 4.17 1.50
C GLY A 105 11.59 2.92 0.93
N VAL A 106 11.95 1.73 1.46
CA VAL A 106 11.29 0.47 1.12
C VAL A 106 9.83 0.48 1.54
N VAL A 107 9.53 0.90 2.77
CA VAL A 107 8.15 1.04 3.27
C VAL A 107 7.34 1.98 2.37
N SER A 108 7.92 3.08 1.90
CA SER A 108 7.23 4.03 1.03
C SER A 108 6.88 3.45 -0.34
N ILE A 109 7.77 2.64 -0.95
CA ILE A 109 7.46 1.94 -2.20
C ILE A 109 6.35 0.92 -2.01
N LEU A 110 6.37 0.14 -0.92
CA LEU A 110 5.31 -0.81 -0.59
C LEU A 110 3.98 -0.10 -0.32
N THR A 111 4.04 1.05 0.33
CA THR A 111 2.90 1.92 0.62
C THR A 111 2.19 2.38 -0.66
N VAL A 112 2.91 2.62 -1.77
CA VAL A 112 2.29 2.91 -3.07
C VAL A 112 1.34 1.78 -3.47
N VAL A 113 1.78 0.52 -3.37
CA VAL A 113 0.97 -0.64 -3.73
C VAL A 113 -0.27 -0.72 -2.83
N VAL A 114 -0.08 -0.54 -1.53
CA VAL A 114 -1.17 -0.54 -0.53
C VAL A 114 -2.18 0.56 -0.84
N ALA A 115 -1.74 1.78 -1.15
CA ALA A 115 -2.58 2.92 -1.48
C ALA A 115 -3.45 2.64 -2.72
N VAL A 116 -2.84 2.10 -3.79
CA VAL A 116 -3.55 1.77 -5.02
C VAL A 116 -4.57 0.64 -4.79
N LEU A 117 -4.24 -0.36 -3.95
CA LEU A 117 -5.18 -1.43 -3.60
C LEU A 117 -6.37 -0.90 -2.80
N HIS A 118 -6.17 0.04 -1.88
CA HIS A 118 -7.25 0.71 -1.15
C HIS A 118 -8.17 1.51 -2.07
N ARG A 119 -7.61 2.26 -3.03
CA ARG A 119 -8.39 2.96 -4.06
C ARG A 119 -9.23 1.98 -4.89
N LEU A 120 -8.62 0.86 -5.28
CA LEU A 120 -9.34 -0.19 -6.01
C LEU A 120 -10.46 -0.82 -5.18
N ALA A 121 -10.27 -0.99 -3.87
CA ALA A 121 -11.30 -1.49 -2.97
C ALA A 121 -12.50 -0.55 -2.91
N GLN A 122 -12.26 0.75 -2.84
CA GLN A 122 -13.29 1.77 -2.86
C GLN A 122 -14.11 1.72 -4.17
N GLU A 123 -13.43 1.63 -5.31
CA GLU A 123 -14.09 1.48 -6.63
C GLU A 123 -14.87 0.15 -6.75
N ARG A 124 -14.36 -0.93 -6.13
CA ARG A 124 -15.04 -2.22 -6.11
C ARG A 124 -16.36 -2.15 -5.36
N ILE A 125 -16.46 -1.36 -4.29
CA ILE A 125 -17.72 -1.15 -3.57
C ILE A 125 -18.74 -0.47 -4.47
N GLY A 126 -18.34 0.60 -5.16
CA GLY A 126 -19.17 1.27 -6.18
C GLY A 126 -19.67 0.29 -7.24
N THR A 127 -18.77 -0.55 -7.75
CA THR A 127 -19.10 -1.60 -8.72
C THR A 127 -20.09 -2.63 -8.15
N LEU A 128 -19.92 -3.07 -6.90
CA LEU A 128 -20.82 -4.02 -6.22
C LEU A 128 -22.24 -3.47 -5.98
N GLN A 129 -22.43 -2.14 -6.02
CA GLN A 129 -23.76 -1.53 -5.96
C GLN A 129 -24.53 -1.69 -7.27
N ILE A 130 -23.81 -1.71 -8.39
CA ILE A 130 -24.38 -1.75 -9.75
C ILE A 130 -24.51 -3.18 -10.26
N VAL A 131 -23.63 -4.10 -9.85
CA VAL A 131 -23.68 -5.51 -10.29
C VAL A 131 -24.86 -6.23 -9.64
N GLU A 132 -25.86 -6.60 -10.44
CA GLU A 132 -27.05 -7.33 -9.98
C GLU A 132 -26.87 -8.85 -9.99
N GLU A 133 -26.05 -9.38 -10.92
CA GLU A 133 -25.89 -10.81 -11.12
C GLU A 133 -25.21 -11.50 -9.92
N ARG A 134 -25.93 -12.43 -9.29
CA ARG A 134 -25.49 -13.08 -8.05
C ARG A 134 -24.21 -13.92 -8.22
N ALA A 135 -24.07 -14.60 -9.37
CA ALA A 135 -22.95 -15.49 -9.67
C ALA A 135 -21.60 -14.76 -9.71
N THR A 136 -21.59 -13.51 -10.16
CA THR A 136 -20.40 -12.65 -10.23
C THR A 136 -20.24 -11.80 -8.96
N ARG A 137 -21.35 -11.38 -8.35
CA ARG A 137 -21.36 -10.53 -7.15
C ARG A 137 -20.81 -11.22 -5.90
N ILE A 138 -21.21 -12.47 -5.62
CA ILE A 138 -20.75 -13.21 -4.42
C ILE A 138 -19.22 -13.34 -4.38
N PRO A 139 -18.53 -13.86 -5.41
CA PRO A 139 -17.08 -14.02 -5.35
C PRO A 139 -16.36 -12.67 -5.27
N MET A 140 -16.87 -11.60 -5.91
CA MET A 140 -16.31 -10.26 -5.76
C MET A 140 -16.43 -9.75 -4.32
N LEU A 141 -17.58 -9.97 -3.68
CA LEU A 141 -17.81 -9.57 -2.29
C LEU A 141 -16.91 -10.35 -1.32
N ILE A 142 -16.80 -11.68 -1.47
CA ILE A 142 -15.92 -12.50 -0.62
C ILE A 142 -14.47 -12.03 -0.70
N ARG A 143 -13.95 -11.78 -1.90
CA ARG A 143 -12.56 -11.34 -2.07
C ARG A 143 -12.33 -9.93 -1.55
N LEU A 144 -13.30 -9.04 -1.69
CA LEU A 144 -13.26 -7.71 -1.07
C LEU A 144 -13.27 -7.80 0.47
N PHE A 145 -14.11 -8.65 1.07
CA PHE A 145 -14.09 -8.87 2.51
C PHE A 145 -12.75 -9.44 3.01
N LEU A 146 -12.17 -10.39 2.27
CA LEU A 146 -10.83 -10.92 2.55
C LEU A 146 -9.78 -9.81 2.51
N PHE A 147 -9.84 -8.93 1.51
CA PHE A 147 -8.96 -7.75 1.42
C PHE A 147 -9.11 -6.85 2.65
N LEU A 148 -10.34 -6.43 2.97
CA LEU A 148 -10.60 -5.53 4.08
C LEU A 148 -10.12 -6.12 5.40
N TYR A 149 -10.32 -7.42 5.64
CA TYR A 149 -9.87 -8.09 6.85
C TYR A 149 -8.34 -8.12 6.96
N VAL A 150 -7.65 -8.55 5.90
CA VAL A 150 -6.18 -8.67 5.90
C VAL A 150 -5.53 -7.29 6.03
N PHE A 151 -5.97 -6.31 5.26
CA PHE A 151 -5.38 -4.97 5.30
C PHE A 151 -5.76 -4.21 6.57
N PHE A 152 -6.92 -4.46 7.17
CA PHE A 152 -7.23 -3.92 8.50
C PHE A 152 -6.21 -4.37 9.54
N ALA A 153 -5.87 -5.67 9.55
CA ALA A 153 -4.88 -6.21 10.48
C ALA A 153 -3.47 -5.65 10.23
N ILE A 154 -3.07 -5.52 8.95
CA ILE A 154 -1.77 -4.95 8.56
C ILE A 154 -1.69 -3.48 8.97
N ASP A 155 -2.68 -2.67 8.60
CA ASP A 155 -2.67 -1.24 8.86
C ASP A 155 -2.70 -0.96 10.36
N LEU A 156 -3.50 -1.73 11.11
CA LEU A 156 -3.55 -1.64 12.56
C LEU A 156 -2.20 -2.01 13.20
N TYR A 157 -1.55 -3.08 12.72
CA TYR A 157 -0.22 -3.48 13.19
C TYR A 157 0.81 -2.39 12.95
N VAL A 158 0.85 -1.80 11.75
CA VAL A 158 1.80 -0.73 11.41
C VAL A 158 1.58 0.50 12.29
N VAL A 159 0.33 0.90 12.53
CA VAL A 159 0.02 2.04 13.41
C VAL A 159 0.49 1.76 14.85
N PHE A 160 0.20 0.58 15.39
CA PHE A 160 0.65 0.23 16.75
C PHE A 160 2.16 0.13 16.89
N ASP A 161 2.84 -0.48 15.91
CA ASP A 161 4.30 -0.60 15.90
C ASP A 161 4.97 0.79 15.88
N LEU A 162 4.47 1.70 15.04
CA LEU A 162 5.00 3.06 14.96
C LEU A 162 4.74 3.89 16.23
N VAL A 163 3.57 3.77 16.85
CA VAL A 163 3.25 4.43 18.13
C VAL A 163 4.07 3.83 19.28
N GLY A 164 4.33 2.52 19.25
CA GLY A 164 5.21 1.86 20.22
C GLY A 164 6.67 2.31 20.07
N ALA A 165 7.17 2.34 18.84
CA ALA A 165 8.54 2.73 18.51
C ALA A 165 8.81 4.21 18.81
N SER A 166 7.84 5.10 18.60
CA SER A 166 7.99 6.54 18.89
C SER A 166 8.20 6.84 20.37
N ARG A 167 7.75 5.95 21.25
CA ARG A 167 7.92 6.05 22.71
C ARG A 167 9.34 5.70 23.19
N HIS A 168 10.14 5.02 22.35
CA HIS A 168 11.47 4.55 22.70
C HIS A 168 12.62 5.23 21.96
N ASN A 169 12.42 5.74 20.74
CA ASN A 169 13.50 6.32 19.93
C ASN A 169 13.28 7.81 19.62
N GLY A 170 14.32 8.62 19.88
CA GLY A 170 14.29 10.08 19.66
C GLY A 170 14.55 10.56 18.22
N GLY A 171 14.97 9.67 17.31
CA GLY A 171 15.32 10.03 15.93
C GLY A 171 14.19 9.76 14.92
N GLY A 172 13.94 10.70 14.00
CA GLY A 172 13.04 10.48 12.85
C GLY A 172 11.53 10.60 13.12
N LYS A 173 11.12 11.26 14.21
CA LYS A 173 9.72 11.38 14.64
C LYS A 173 8.77 11.95 13.56
N SER A 174 9.22 12.87 12.71
CA SER A 174 8.39 13.47 11.64
C SER A 174 8.02 12.46 10.55
N LEU A 175 8.96 11.59 10.17
CA LEU A 175 8.73 10.56 9.16
C LEU A 175 7.81 9.46 9.71
N GLN A 176 8.04 9.04 10.96
CA GLN A 176 7.17 8.09 11.65
C GLN A 176 5.74 8.63 11.75
N TYR A 177 5.59 9.93 12.05
CA TYR A 177 4.29 10.60 12.04
C TYR A 177 3.60 10.55 10.68
N CYS A 178 4.31 10.88 9.59
CA CYS A 178 3.74 10.82 8.25
C CYS A 178 3.28 9.41 7.86
N ILE A 179 4.08 8.37 8.17
CA ILE A 179 3.72 6.99 7.88
C ILE A 179 2.51 6.58 8.74
N ALA A 180 2.55 6.83 10.06
CA ALA A 180 1.45 6.47 10.95
C ALA A 180 0.15 7.18 10.58
N LEU A 181 0.23 8.43 10.11
CA LEU A 181 -0.93 9.18 9.62
C LEU A 181 -1.53 8.55 8.38
N LEU A 182 -0.69 8.19 7.42
CA LEU A 182 -1.13 7.58 6.17
C LEU A 182 -1.78 6.21 6.40
N TYR A 183 -1.19 5.37 7.24
CA TYR A 183 -1.80 4.09 7.62
C TYR A 183 -3.07 4.25 8.46
N SER A 184 -3.16 5.30 9.29
CA SER A 184 -4.40 5.63 10.00
C SER A 184 -5.51 6.07 9.03
N GLN A 185 -5.18 6.79 7.96
CA GLN A 185 -6.14 7.14 6.91
C GLN A 185 -6.62 5.90 6.14
N PHE A 186 -5.75 4.91 5.91
CA PHE A 186 -6.17 3.62 5.35
C PHE A 186 -7.11 2.87 6.28
N LEU A 187 -6.79 2.79 7.57
CA LEU A 187 -7.65 2.16 8.57
C LEU A 187 -9.05 2.78 8.62
N ILE A 188 -9.14 4.11 8.62
CA ILE A 188 -10.43 4.82 8.60
C ILE A 188 -11.19 4.55 7.30
N SER A 189 -10.47 4.51 6.17
CA SER A 189 -11.08 4.17 4.87
C SER A 189 -11.59 2.73 4.85
N ILE A 190 -10.90 1.78 5.47
CA ILE A 190 -11.39 0.40 5.62
C ILE A 190 -12.68 0.36 6.45
N LEU A 191 -12.73 1.08 7.56
CA LEU A 191 -13.93 1.15 8.40
C LEU A 191 -15.12 1.77 7.66
N GLU A 192 -14.87 2.82 6.87
CA GLU A 192 -15.86 3.42 5.98
C GLU A 192 -16.40 2.40 4.97
N MET A 193 -15.50 1.67 4.32
CA MET A 193 -15.82 0.62 3.36
C MET A 193 -16.63 -0.53 3.98
N PHE A 194 -16.29 -0.98 5.18
CA PHE A 194 -17.08 -1.97 5.93
C PHE A 194 -18.50 -1.48 6.18
N THR A 195 -18.64 -0.24 6.64
CA THR A 195 -19.95 0.36 6.91
C THR A 195 -20.78 0.46 5.64
N GLN A 196 -20.20 0.92 4.52
CA GLN A 196 -20.87 0.98 3.23
C GLN A 196 -21.35 -0.41 2.76
N LEU A 197 -20.55 -1.47 2.95
CA LEU A 197 -20.94 -2.85 2.60
C LEU A 197 -22.07 -3.39 3.47
N LEU A 198 -22.05 -3.10 4.77
CA LEU A 198 -23.13 -3.47 5.69
C LEU A 198 -24.44 -2.78 5.28
N PHE A 199 -24.39 -1.48 4.97
CA PHE A 199 -25.55 -0.74 4.48
C PHE A 199 -26.03 -1.21 3.11
N LEU A 200 -25.13 -1.60 2.20
CA LEU A 200 -25.52 -2.17 0.91
C LEU A 200 -26.35 -3.46 1.10
N THR A 201 -26.02 -4.22 2.13
CA THR A 201 -26.70 -5.48 2.46
C THR A 201 -28.03 -5.18 3.16
N ALA A 202 -28.03 -4.29 4.15
CA ALA A 202 -29.22 -3.91 4.93
C ALA A 202 -30.24 -3.05 4.15
N SER A 203 -29.79 -2.17 3.24
CA SER A 203 -30.66 -1.29 2.44
C SER A 203 -31.45 -2.05 1.39
N LYS A 204 -31.06 -3.27 1.01
CA LYS A 204 -31.91 -4.15 0.19
C LYS A 204 -33.13 -4.66 0.97
N GLU A 205 -33.12 -4.56 2.30
CA GLU A 205 -34.16 -5.06 3.20
C GLU A 205 -34.93 -3.96 3.94
N GLY A 206 -34.45 -2.71 3.98
CA GLY A 206 -35.07 -1.63 4.78
C GLY A 206 -35.10 -0.23 4.14
N HIS A 207 -36.11 0.58 4.52
CA HIS A 207 -36.37 1.95 4.06
C HIS A 207 -35.41 3.03 4.62
N TYR A 208 -34.15 2.71 4.92
CA TYR A 208 -33.20 3.66 5.51
C TYR A 208 -32.39 4.41 4.45
N ARG A 209 -33.01 5.42 3.80
CA ARG A 209 -32.37 6.21 2.73
C ARG A 209 -31.32 7.24 3.19
N SER A 210 -31.35 7.69 4.44
CA SER A 210 -30.52 8.81 4.92
C SER A 210 -29.30 8.41 5.75
N ALA A 211 -29.29 7.22 6.36
CA ALA A 211 -28.19 6.76 7.21
C ALA A 211 -26.81 6.71 6.51
N PRO A 212 -26.69 6.22 5.26
CA PRO A 212 -25.39 6.16 4.57
C PRO A 212 -24.70 7.52 4.44
N TYR A 213 -25.47 8.58 4.20
CA TYR A 213 -24.97 9.95 4.07
C TYR A 213 -24.36 10.46 5.38
N TYR A 214 -25.00 10.20 6.53
CA TYR A 214 -24.47 10.63 7.83
C TYR A 214 -23.19 9.88 8.20
N PHE A 215 -23.08 8.60 7.86
CA PHE A 215 -21.86 7.83 8.09
C PHE A 215 -20.71 8.29 7.20
N GLU A 216 -20.97 8.59 5.93
CA GLU A 216 -19.96 9.15 5.02
C GLU A 216 -19.42 10.49 5.57
N MET A 217 -20.31 11.37 6.04
CA MET A 217 -19.89 12.59 6.72
C MET A 217 -19.08 12.31 8.00
N PHE A 218 -19.49 11.35 8.83
CA PHE A 218 -18.75 10.96 10.03
C PHE A 218 -17.33 10.50 9.72
N TYR A 219 -17.15 9.63 8.72
CA TYR A 219 -15.81 9.15 8.34
C TYR A 219 -14.96 10.25 7.71
N SER A 220 -15.56 11.18 6.94
CA SER A 220 -14.87 12.37 6.45
C SER A 220 -14.33 13.23 7.61
N PHE A 221 -15.16 13.51 8.61
CA PHE A 221 -14.72 14.20 9.84
C PHE A 221 -13.69 13.40 10.63
N ALA A 222 -13.84 12.08 10.73
CA ALA A 222 -12.91 11.21 11.43
C ALA A 222 -11.52 11.22 10.78
N LYS A 223 -11.43 11.25 9.44
CA LYS A 223 -10.15 11.40 8.71
C LYS A 223 -9.46 12.71 9.07
N SER A 224 -10.21 13.81 9.17
CA SER A 224 -9.66 15.11 9.61
C SER A 224 -9.25 15.09 11.08
N MET A 225 -10.02 14.47 11.96
CA MET A 225 -9.73 14.39 13.40
C MET A 225 -8.56 13.46 13.72
N ALA A 226 -8.36 12.40 12.93
CA ALA A 226 -7.24 11.50 13.08
C ALA A 226 -5.91 12.24 12.97
N PHE A 227 -5.81 13.27 12.12
CA PHE A 227 -4.64 14.15 12.07
C PHE A 227 -4.32 14.75 13.45
N PHE A 228 -5.31 15.34 14.11
CA PHE A 228 -5.13 16.00 15.41
C PHE A 228 -4.82 15.01 16.53
N VAL A 229 -5.53 13.88 16.56
CA VAL A 229 -5.35 12.85 17.60
C VAL A 229 -3.97 12.21 17.48
N LEU A 230 -3.56 11.85 16.26
CA LEU A 230 -2.25 11.24 16.05
C LEU A 230 -1.13 12.23 16.37
N PHE A 231 -1.30 13.50 16.02
CA PHE A 231 -0.33 14.56 16.36
C PHE A 231 -0.19 14.72 17.87
N TYR A 232 -1.32 14.71 18.58
CA TYR A 232 -1.33 14.80 20.04
C TYR A 232 -0.64 13.59 20.70
N ILE A 233 -0.98 12.37 20.27
CA ILE A 233 -0.42 11.12 20.82
C ILE A 233 1.09 11.03 20.59
N LEU A 234 1.54 11.29 19.35
CA LEU A 234 2.97 11.21 19.00
C LEU A 234 3.80 12.36 19.57
N ARG A 235 3.18 13.52 19.87
CA ARG A 235 3.85 14.61 20.58
C ARG A 235 3.98 14.34 22.08
N ALA A 236 3.02 13.64 22.68
CA ALA A 236 3.04 13.28 24.09
C ALA A 236 3.95 12.08 24.42
N ALA A 237 4.42 11.36 23.38
CA ALA A 237 5.34 10.21 23.45
C ALA A 237 6.81 10.60 23.19
#